data_AF-A0AA39T9L7-F1
#
_entry.id   AF-A0AA39T9L7-F1
#
_cell.length_a   1.000
_cell.length_b   1.000
_cell.length_c   1.000
_cell.angle_alpha   90.00
_cell.angle_beta   90.00
_cell.angle_gamma   90.00
#
_symmetry.space_group_name_H-M   'P 1'
#
loop_
_entity.id
_entity.type
_entity.pdbx_description
1 polymer ?
#
loop_
_entity_poly.entity_id
_entity_poly.type
_entity_poly.pdbx_seq_one_letter_code
_entity_poly.pdbx_strand_id
1 'polypeptide(L)'
;MKEKKKREAPKSTEETREAKRRCKDGSDLRPRVLGTQQQVSFQQILYDTDDARIHIPLPFFTNKSLHYIAVNAAILPTRKVNALENDKKGFNIIDIEVLTPTLGKELSMDYGLHAEAAGNFYRFQRSRDPQGSCGSHSSWYESHISFFDRQPDKIKFWDSIKALELELRLERLSTPTEFDLEYYVRRYDEVKNNARLRAVLKEEMEREIQASVEARMRDFKAKEQRRPSGSYSNRSTRPFSAGSRKSGSAPSCIVCEGPHIVTRHYDGSVSTK
;
A
#
# COMPACT_ATOMS: atom_id res chain seq x y z
N MET A 1 -38.69 -70.81 16.76
CA MET A 1 -37.42 -70.64 17.50
C MET A 1 -37.00 -69.18 17.37
N LYS A 2 -36.81 -68.48 18.50
CA LYS A 2 -36.41 -67.07 18.53
C LYS A 2 -34.89 -66.98 18.59
N GLU A 3 -34.28 -66.40 17.56
CA GLU A 3 -32.83 -66.22 17.47
C GLU A 3 -32.38 -65.06 18.38
N LYS A 4 -31.41 -65.34 19.26
CA LYS A 4 -30.88 -64.41 20.26
C LYS A 4 -29.98 -63.37 19.60
N LYS A 5 -30.40 -62.11 19.68
CA LYS A 5 -29.60 -60.92 19.39
C LYS A 5 -28.36 -60.89 20.31
N LYS A 6 -27.16 -61.04 19.73
CA LYS A 6 -25.87 -60.90 20.42
C LYS A 6 -25.71 -59.44 20.87
N ARG A 7 -25.68 -59.22 22.18
CA ARG A 7 -25.41 -57.91 22.79
C ARG A 7 -23.95 -57.55 22.52
N GLU A 8 -23.72 -56.44 21.82
CA GLU A 8 -22.42 -55.78 21.77
C GLU A 8 -22.06 -55.27 23.17
N ALA A 9 -20.79 -55.45 23.54
CA ALA A 9 -20.23 -55.03 24.82
C ALA A 9 -20.32 -53.49 24.97
N PRO A 10 -20.48 -52.98 26.20
CA PRO A 10 -20.46 -51.54 26.43
C PRO A 10 -19.05 -51.01 26.12
N LYS A 11 -18.93 -50.19 25.07
CA LYS A 11 -17.73 -49.36 24.86
C LYS A 11 -17.51 -48.53 26.12
N SER A 12 -16.29 -48.58 26.64
CA SER A 12 -15.88 -47.88 27.84
C SER A 12 -16.27 -46.41 27.74
N THR A 13 -16.94 -45.92 28.79
CA THR A 13 -17.37 -44.53 28.99
C THR A 13 -16.22 -43.51 29.09
N GLU A 14 -14.98 -43.95 28.89
CA GLU A 14 -13.76 -43.17 29.06
C GLU A 14 -13.31 -42.55 27.72
N GLU A 15 -13.37 -43.29 26.60
CA GLU A 15 -13.12 -42.77 25.24
C GLU A 15 -14.09 -41.64 24.87
N THR A 16 -15.32 -41.67 25.39
CA THR A 16 -16.34 -40.64 25.15
C THR A 16 -16.16 -39.39 26.01
N ARG A 17 -15.40 -39.46 27.12
CA ARG A 17 -15.08 -38.28 27.95
C ARG A 17 -13.85 -37.55 27.46
N GLU A 18 -12.86 -38.27 26.91
CA GLU A 18 -11.67 -37.68 26.31
C GLU A 18 -11.97 -36.94 25.01
N ALA A 19 -12.95 -37.41 24.21
CA ALA A 19 -13.44 -36.71 23.03
C ALA A 19 -14.03 -35.30 23.31
N LYS A 20 -14.37 -34.98 24.57
CA LYS A 20 -14.84 -33.64 24.98
C LYS A 20 -13.72 -32.71 25.44
N ARG A 21 -12.52 -33.24 25.71
CA ARG A 21 -11.35 -32.39 25.91
C ARG A 21 -10.89 -32.00 24.51
N ARG A 22 -10.93 -30.70 24.20
CA ARG A 22 -10.33 -30.15 22.98
C ARG A 22 -8.81 -30.31 23.09
N CYS A 23 -8.32 -31.53 22.92
CA CYS A 23 -6.90 -31.82 22.84
C CYS A 23 -6.41 -31.21 21.54
N LYS A 24 -5.40 -30.33 21.62
CA LYS A 24 -4.68 -29.91 20.43
C LYS A 24 -3.89 -31.10 19.93
N ASP A 25 -4.04 -31.43 18.65
CA ASP A 25 -3.18 -32.40 18.02
C ASP A 25 -1.75 -31.84 17.94
N GLY A 26 -0.80 -32.63 18.44
CA GLY A 26 0.62 -32.31 18.43
C GLY A 26 1.38 -32.96 17.28
N SER A 27 0.70 -33.73 16.42
CA SER A 27 1.29 -34.44 15.27
C SER A 27 2.04 -33.49 14.31
N ASP A 28 1.59 -32.24 14.21
CA ASP A 28 2.18 -31.20 13.36
C ASP A 28 3.31 -30.41 14.02
N LEU A 29 3.67 -30.71 15.28
CA LEU A 29 4.77 -30.03 15.97
C LEU A 29 6.11 -30.46 15.34
N ARG A 30 6.81 -29.50 14.73
CA ARG A 30 8.14 -29.72 14.16
C ARG A 30 9.23 -29.07 15.01
N PRO A 31 10.38 -29.72 15.21
CA PRO A 31 11.50 -29.12 15.91
C PRO A 31 11.98 -27.87 15.17
N ARG A 32 12.31 -26.82 15.93
CA ARG A 32 12.91 -25.61 15.36
C ARG A 32 14.34 -25.91 14.94
N VAL A 33 14.62 -25.86 13.63
CA VAL A 33 15.98 -26.00 13.09
C VAL A 33 16.59 -24.61 12.97
N LEU A 34 17.60 -24.33 13.80
CA LEU A 34 18.32 -23.04 13.77
C LEU A 34 18.97 -22.84 12.39
N GLY A 35 18.90 -21.62 11.87
CA GLY A 35 19.45 -21.26 10.56
C GLY A 35 18.57 -21.63 9.36
N THR A 36 17.42 -22.29 9.57
CA THR A 36 16.45 -22.55 8.50
C THR A 36 15.30 -21.55 8.54
N GLN A 37 14.82 -21.14 7.36
CA GLN A 37 13.60 -20.35 7.26
C GLN A 37 12.43 -21.21 7.76
N GLN A 38 11.66 -20.69 8.72
CA GLN A 38 10.47 -21.38 9.20
C GLN A 38 9.52 -21.63 8.03
N GLN A 39 9.08 -22.88 7.88
CA GLN A 39 8.16 -23.24 6.81
C GLN A 39 6.85 -22.47 7.00
N VAL A 40 6.49 -21.67 6.00
CA VAL A 40 5.25 -20.90 5.98
C VAL A 40 4.11 -21.86 5.70
N SER A 41 3.09 -21.85 6.56
CA SER A 41 1.82 -22.54 6.35
C SER A 41 0.74 -21.53 6.01
N PHE A 42 -0.05 -21.82 4.98
CA PHE A 42 -1.13 -20.95 4.53
C PHE A 42 -2.45 -21.40 5.14
N GLN A 43 -3.20 -20.46 5.72
CA GLN A 43 -4.51 -20.75 6.29
C GLN A 43 -5.53 -21.06 5.18
N GLN A 44 -6.47 -21.97 5.44
CA GLN A 44 -7.49 -22.41 4.47
C GLN A 44 -8.23 -21.22 3.82
N ILE A 45 -8.52 -20.18 4.60
CA ILE A 45 -9.25 -19.00 4.14
C ILE A 45 -8.52 -18.22 3.01
N LEU A 46 -7.19 -18.33 2.89
CA LEU A 46 -6.46 -17.76 1.75
C LEU A 46 -6.79 -18.51 0.45
N TYR A 47 -6.90 -19.84 0.52
CA TYR A 47 -7.32 -20.66 -0.63
C TYR A 47 -8.75 -20.35 -1.01
N ASP A 48 -9.66 -20.33 -0.03
CA ASP A 48 -11.08 -20.02 -0.27
C ASP A 48 -11.25 -18.63 -0.92
N THR A 49 -10.44 -17.64 -0.51
CA THR A 49 -10.46 -16.29 -1.09
C THR A 49 -10.00 -16.27 -2.55
N ASP A 50 -8.92 -16.97 -2.88
CA ASP A 50 -8.42 -17.03 -4.26
C ASP A 50 -9.34 -17.89 -5.17
N ASP A 51 -9.91 -18.98 -4.64
CA ASP A 51 -10.90 -19.82 -5.34
C ASP A 51 -12.19 -19.04 -5.68
N ALA A 52 -12.54 -18.05 -4.86
CA ALA A 52 -13.60 -17.08 -5.17
C ALA A 52 -13.22 -16.06 -6.26
N ARG A 53 -12.04 -16.19 -6.87
CA ARG A 53 -11.45 -15.25 -7.85
C ARG A 53 -11.29 -13.83 -7.30
N ILE A 54 -11.08 -13.70 -5.99
CA ILE A 54 -10.76 -12.41 -5.37
C ILE A 54 -9.26 -12.26 -5.30
N HIS A 55 -8.75 -11.18 -5.90
CA HIS A 55 -7.32 -10.83 -5.84
C HIS A 55 -6.90 -10.57 -4.40
N ILE A 56 -5.95 -11.36 -3.90
CA ILE A 56 -5.33 -11.16 -2.60
C ILE A 56 -4.08 -10.29 -2.81
N PRO A 57 -3.99 -9.11 -2.17
CA PRO A 57 -2.84 -8.23 -2.36
C PRO A 57 -1.53 -8.89 -1.95
N LEU A 58 -0.48 -8.67 -2.74
CA LEU A 58 0.83 -9.27 -2.47
C LEU A 58 1.36 -9.01 -1.03
N PRO A 59 1.17 -7.82 -0.41
CA PRO A 59 1.58 -7.59 0.98
C PRO A 59 1.00 -8.57 2.03
N PHE A 60 -0.11 -9.24 1.73
CA PHE A 60 -0.68 -10.27 2.62
C PHE A 60 0.23 -11.50 2.73
N PHE A 61 1.15 -11.68 1.78
CA PHE A 61 2.11 -12.78 1.73
C PHE A 61 3.47 -12.46 2.36
N THR A 62 3.66 -11.29 2.98
CA THR A 62 4.82 -11.07 3.86
C THR A 62 4.76 -12.01 5.06
N ASN A 63 5.90 -12.43 5.61
CA ASN A 63 5.96 -13.27 6.80
C ASN A 63 5.21 -12.63 7.99
N LYS A 64 5.29 -11.30 8.12
CA LYS A 64 4.53 -10.54 9.12
C LYS A 64 3.02 -10.69 8.92
N SER A 65 2.53 -10.49 7.70
CA SER A 65 1.10 -10.59 7.39
C SER A 65 0.58 -12.02 7.52
N LEU A 66 1.33 -13.02 7.04
CA LEU A 66 0.98 -14.43 7.18
C LEU A 66 0.95 -14.86 8.65
N HIS A 67 1.90 -14.37 9.46
CA HIS A 67 1.89 -14.60 10.90
C HIS A 67 0.65 -13.96 11.56
N TYR A 68 0.31 -12.71 11.19
CA TYR A 68 -0.89 -12.05 11.67
C TYR A 68 -2.16 -12.86 11.34
N ILE A 69 -2.28 -13.33 10.11
CA ILE A 69 -3.43 -14.14 9.65
C ILE A 69 -3.50 -15.45 10.43
N ALA A 70 -2.36 -16.13 10.63
CA ALA A 70 -2.31 -17.39 11.37
C ALA A 70 -2.70 -17.23 12.86
N VAL A 71 -2.21 -16.18 13.52
CA VAL A 71 -2.51 -15.92 14.95
C VAL A 71 -3.94 -15.45 15.15
N ASN A 72 -4.46 -14.62 14.24
CA ASN A 72 -5.77 -14.00 14.38
C ASN A 72 -6.87 -14.69 13.56
N ALA A 73 -6.63 -15.93 13.10
CA ALA A 73 -7.52 -16.64 12.17
C ALA A 73 -8.99 -16.68 12.64
N ALA A 74 -9.23 -16.81 13.96
CA ALA A 74 -10.58 -16.90 14.54
C ALA A 74 -11.35 -15.57 14.57
N ILE A 75 -10.64 -14.43 14.53
CA ILE A 75 -11.22 -13.08 14.60
C ILE A 75 -10.91 -12.26 13.35
N LEU A 76 -10.41 -12.91 12.31
CA LEU A 76 -10.03 -12.26 11.07
C LEU A 76 -11.31 -11.65 10.45
N PRO A 77 -11.28 -10.38 10.01
CA PRO A 77 -12.35 -9.79 9.22
C PRO A 77 -12.66 -10.67 8.01
N THR A 78 -13.91 -11.13 7.91
CA THR A 78 -14.38 -11.97 6.82
C THR A 78 -15.69 -11.45 6.28
N ARG A 79 -15.93 -11.73 5.00
CA ARG A 79 -17.21 -11.48 4.35
C ARG A 79 -17.72 -12.76 3.69
N LYS A 80 -19.03 -12.90 3.65
CA LYS A 80 -19.69 -14.04 3.00
C LYS A 80 -19.82 -13.77 1.51
N VAL A 81 -19.41 -14.74 0.69
CA VAL A 81 -19.59 -14.70 -0.77
C VAL A 81 -20.64 -15.72 -1.16
N ASN A 82 -21.41 -15.40 -2.19
CA ASN A 82 -22.36 -16.34 -2.75
C ASN A 82 -21.61 -17.51 -3.39
N ALA A 83 -22.19 -18.69 -3.27
CA ALA A 83 -21.65 -19.85 -3.94
C ALA A 83 -21.60 -19.64 -5.45
N LEU A 84 -20.55 -20.16 -6.10
CA LEU A 84 -20.54 -20.33 -7.55
C LEU A 84 -21.69 -21.26 -7.96
N GLU A 85 -22.08 -21.21 -9.24
CA GLU A 85 -23.35 -21.66 -9.84
C GLU A 85 -23.82 -23.10 -9.55
N ASN A 86 -23.08 -23.90 -8.78
CA ASN A 86 -23.43 -25.27 -8.37
C ASN A 86 -23.33 -25.56 -6.86
N ASP A 87 -22.89 -24.60 -6.03
CA ASP A 87 -22.77 -24.81 -4.59
C ASP A 87 -23.99 -24.24 -3.84
N LYS A 88 -24.54 -25.03 -2.90
CA LYS A 88 -25.77 -24.65 -2.17
C LYS A 88 -25.48 -23.75 -0.96
N LYS A 89 -24.22 -23.52 -0.62
CA LYS A 89 -23.82 -22.81 0.61
C LYS A 89 -22.71 -21.82 0.29
N GLY A 90 -23.01 -20.53 0.45
CA GLY A 90 -21.98 -19.50 0.42
C GLY A 90 -20.93 -19.74 1.52
N PHE A 91 -19.69 -19.39 1.23
CA PHE A 91 -18.53 -19.56 2.11
C PHE A 91 -17.96 -18.19 2.51
N ASN A 92 -17.10 -18.19 3.52
CA ASN A 92 -16.47 -16.98 4.03
C ASN A 92 -15.09 -16.82 3.41
N ILE A 93 -14.78 -15.61 2.99
CA ILE A 93 -13.45 -15.22 2.52
C ILE A 93 -12.90 -14.09 3.38
N ILE A 94 -11.61 -13.82 3.24
CA ILE A 94 -10.98 -12.66 3.88
C ILE A 94 -11.60 -11.37 3.34
N ASP A 95 -11.90 -10.43 4.24
CA ASP A 95 -12.26 -9.07 3.83
C ASP A 95 -10.99 -8.25 3.54
N ILE A 96 -10.63 -8.21 2.24
CA ILE A 96 -9.41 -7.54 1.77
C ILE A 96 -9.44 -6.04 2.07
N GLU A 97 -10.58 -5.36 1.93
CA GLU A 97 -10.69 -3.91 2.11
C GLU A 97 -10.46 -3.54 3.58
N VAL A 98 -11.06 -4.29 4.50
CA VAL A 98 -10.89 -4.07 5.95
C VAL A 98 -9.47 -4.38 6.41
N LEU A 99 -8.81 -5.37 5.80
CA LEU A 99 -7.48 -5.81 6.23
C LEU A 99 -6.32 -5.07 5.56
N THR A 100 -6.55 -4.41 4.42
CA THR A 100 -5.52 -3.66 3.68
C THR A 100 -4.78 -2.63 4.54
N PRO A 101 -5.43 -1.83 5.41
CA PRO A 101 -4.73 -0.89 6.30
C PRO A 101 -3.74 -1.56 7.25
N THR A 102 -4.03 -2.79 7.67
CA THR A 102 -3.23 -3.54 8.64
C THR A 102 -2.12 -4.35 7.98
N LEU A 103 -2.42 -4.98 6.84
CA LEU A 103 -1.55 -5.94 6.17
C LEU A 103 -0.76 -5.35 5.01
N GLY A 104 -1.11 -4.13 4.59
CA GLY A 104 -0.45 -3.40 3.52
C GLY A 104 -1.28 -3.36 2.24
N LYS A 105 -1.03 -2.31 1.46
CA LYS A 105 -1.67 -2.07 0.16
C LYS A 105 -0.73 -2.40 -0.97
N GLU A 106 -1.27 -2.73 -2.14
CA GLU A 106 -0.46 -2.85 -3.35
C GLU A 106 0.41 -1.60 -3.56
N LEU A 107 1.60 -1.79 -4.14
CA LEU A 107 2.59 -0.74 -4.42
C LEU A 107 3.22 -0.05 -3.19
N SER A 108 2.87 -0.41 -1.95
CA SER A 108 3.48 0.20 -0.74
C SER A 108 4.80 -0.44 -0.32
N MET A 109 5.20 -1.56 -0.92
CA MET A 109 6.39 -2.31 -0.52
C MET A 109 7.63 -1.86 -1.29
N ASP A 110 8.77 -1.87 -0.60
CA ASP A 110 10.08 -1.86 -1.25
C ASP A 110 10.37 -3.22 -1.91
N TYR A 111 11.49 -3.31 -2.63
CA TYR A 111 11.84 -4.52 -3.36
C TYR A 111 12.17 -5.70 -2.42
N GLY A 112 12.72 -5.45 -1.23
CA GLY A 112 13.06 -6.51 -0.28
C GLY A 112 11.80 -7.20 0.25
N LEU A 113 10.82 -6.41 0.69
CA LEU A 113 9.50 -6.90 1.10
C LEU A 113 8.75 -7.54 -0.06
N HIS A 114 8.88 -7.00 -1.27
CA HIS A 114 8.33 -7.62 -2.47
C HIS A 114 8.91 -9.01 -2.71
N ALA A 115 10.24 -9.17 -2.70
CA ALA A 115 10.89 -10.46 -2.94
C ALA A 115 10.46 -11.52 -1.91
N GLU A 116 10.35 -11.12 -0.64
CA GLU A 116 9.80 -11.97 0.43
C GLU A 116 8.36 -12.39 0.12
N ALA A 117 7.49 -11.42 -0.15
CA ALA A 117 6.07 -11.66 -0.40
C ALA A 117 5.85 -12.48 -1.68
N ALA A 118 6.57 -12.19 -2.76
CA ALA A 118 6.55 -12.92 -4.02
C ALA A 118 6.97 -14.38 -3.83
N GLY A 119 8.04 -14.64 -3.08
CA GLY A 119 8.47 -16.01 -2.77
C GLY A 119 7.41 -16.80 -1.99
N ASN A 120 6.75 -16.17 -1.03
CA ASN A 120 5.65 -16.79 -0.30
C ASN A 120 4.39 -16.97 -1.17
N PHE A 121 4.07 -15.99 -2.02
CA PHE A 121 2.95 -16.08 -2.95
C PHE A 121 3.16 -17.19 -3.98
N TYR A 122 4.37 -17.37 -4.50
CA TYR A 122 4.71 -18.52 -5.34
C TYR A 122 4.49 -19.85 -4.62
N ARG A 123 4.95 -19.99 -3.37
CA ARG A 123 4.73 -21.21 -2.58
C ARG A 123 3.23 -21.49 -2.40
N PHE A 124 2.43 -20.45 -2.17
CA PHE A 124 0.98 -20.55 -2.10
C PHE A 124 0.39 -21.02 -3.44
N GLN A 125 0.70 -20.37 -4.56
CA GLN A 125 0.19 -20.76 -5.87
C GLN A 125 0.65 -22.16 -6.30
N ARG A 126 1.89 -22.55 -5.98
CA ARG A 126 2.41 -23.90 -6.19
C ARG A 126 1.66 -24.95 -5.39
N SER A 127 1.25 -24.65 -4.16
CA SER A 127 0.46 -25.59 -3.34
C SER A 127 -0.95 -25.84 -3.89
N ARG A 128 -1.44 -24.96 -4.77
CA ARG A 128 -2.74 -25.06 -5.45
C ARG A 128 -2.66 -25.76 -6.81
N ASP A 129 -1.45 -25.89 -7.35
CA ASP A 129 -1.24 -26.55 -8.63
C ASP A 129 -1.36 -28.08 -8.44
N PRO A 130 -2.29 -28.78 -9.15
CA PRO A 130 -2.44 -30.23 -9.03
C PRO A 130 -1.15 -31.00 -9.33
N GLN A 131 -0.27 -30.43 -10.16
CA GLN A 131 1.01 -31.00 -10.53
C GLN A 131 2.19 -30.40 -9.75
N GLY A 132 1.91 -29.62 -8.70
CA GLY A 132 2.92 -28.97 -7.87
C GLY A 132 3.81 -28.07 -8.72
N SER A 133 5.14 -28.26 -8.68
CA SER A 133 6.10 -27.47 -9.46
C SER A 133 6.15 -27.81 -10.95
N CYS A 134 5.50 -28.88 -11.38
CA CYS A 134 5.49 -29.28 -12.79
C CYS A 134 4.28 -28.74 -13.55
N GLY A 135 3.35 -28.07 -12.87
CA GLY A 135 2.15 -27.55 -13.51
C GLY A 135 2.36 -26.19 -14.15
N SER A 136 1.54 -25.90 -15.16
CA SER A 136 1.62 -24.66 -15.94
C SER A 136 1.30 -23.42 -15.12
N HIS A 137 0.46 -23.56 -14.07
CA HIS A 137 0.09 -22.46 -13.19
C HIS A 137 1.27 -22.00 -12.33
N SER A 138 1.92 -22.93 -11.64
CA SER A 138 3.09 -22.64 -10.82
C SER A 138 4.29 -22.17 -11.66
N SER A 139 4.51 -22.78 -12.83
CA SER A 139 5.59 -22.42 -13.76
C SER A 139 5.49 -20.97 -14.24
N TRP A 140 4.26 -20.46 -14.45
CA TRP A 140 4.05 -19.06 -14.80
C TRP A 140 4.52 -18.12 -13.68
N TYR A 141 4.13 -18.38 -12.44
CA TYR A 141 4.53 -17.54 -11.29
C TYR A 141 6.04 -17.60 -11.05
N GLU A 142 6.65 -18.78 -11.21
CA GLU A 142 8.11 -18.91 -11.13
C GLU A 142 8.81 -18.06 -12.18
N SER A 143 8.33 -18.08 -13.43
CA SER A 143 8.89 -17.31 -14.53
C SER A 143 8.70 -15.81 -14.34
N HIS A 144 7.50 -15.39 -13.93
CA HIS A 144 7.16 -14.00 -13.62
C HIS A 144 8.06 -13.42 -12.53
N ILE A 145 8.19 -14.12 -11.39
CA ILE A 145 9.00 -13.64 -10.26
C ILE A 145 10.48 -13.65 -10.63
N SER A 146 10.95 -14.73 -11.25
CA SER A 146 12.33 -14.86 -11.70
C SER A 146 12.73 -13.75 -12.69
N PHE A 147 11.80 -13.30 -13.53
CA PHE A 147 12.07 -12.20 -14.46
C PHE A 147 12.47 -10.94 -13.71
N PHE A 148 11.69 -10.49 -12.71
CA PHE A 148 12.00 -9.29 -11.94
C PHE A 148 13.23 -9.48 -11.04
N ASP A 149 13.39 -10.67 -10.45
CA ASP A 149 14.52 -10.97 -9.57
C ASP A 149 15.86 -11.01 -10.29
N ARG A 150 15.89 -11.36 -11.58
CA ARG A 150 17.12 -11.42 -12.38
C ARG A 150 17.56 -10.07 -12.91
N GLN A 151 16.75 -9.02 -12.77
CA GLN A 151 17.14 -7.70 -13.30
C GLN A 151 18.28 -7.10 -12.46
N PRO A 152 19.37 -6.63 -13.09
CA PRO A 152 20.52 -6.10 -12.37
C PRO A 152 20.21 -4.78 -11.65
N ASP A 153 19.25 -4.02 -12.18
CA ASP A 153 18.88 -2.69 -11.71
C ASP A 153 17.49 -2.65 -11.04
N LYS A 154 16.96 -3.81 -10.64
CA LYS A 154 15.64 -3.94 -9.99
C LYS A 154 15.45 -3.01 -8.79
N ILE A 155 16.44 -2.92 -7.91
CA ILE A 155 16.36 -2.07 -6.71
C ILE A 155 16.29 -0.59 -7.11
N LYS A 156 17.14 -0.16 -8.05
CA LYS A 156 17.22 1.24 -8.50
C LYS A 156 15.92 1.71 -9.14
N PHE A 157 15.29 0.86 -9.95
CA PHE A 157 14.08 1.21 -10.70
C PHE A 157 12.80 0.70 -10.05
N TRP A 158 12.86 0.12 -8.84
CA TRP A 158 11.73 -0.57 -8.23
C TRP A 158 10.47 0.29 -8.15
N ASP A 159 10.60 1.55 -7.74
CA ASP A 159 9.45 2.45 -7.64
C ASP A 159 8.74 2.70 -8.97
N SER A 160 9.46 2.58 -10.09
CA SER A 160 8.88 2.66 -11.43
C SER A 160 8.34 1.32 -11.92
N ILE A 161 8.98 0.21 -11.53
CA ILE A 161 8.67 -1.14 -12.01
C ILE A 161 7.52 -1.81 -11.24
N LYS A 162 7.36 -1.54 -9.95
CA LYS A 162 6.37 -2.22 -9.10
C LYS A 162 4.93 -2.12 -9.60
N ALA A 163 4.60 -1.05 -10.32
CA ALA A 163 3.30 -0.90 -10.98
C ALA A 163 3.14 -1.86 -12.16
N LEU A 164 4.20 -2.07 -12.95
CA LEU A 164 4.22 -3.04 -14.04
C LEU A 164 4.12 -4.48 -13.54
N GLU A 165 4.84 -4.81 -12.46
CA GLU A 165 4.73 -6.14 -11.82
C GLU A 165 3.27 -6.45 -11.47
N LEU A 166 2.61 -5.51 -10.77
CA LEU A 166 1.21 -5.64 -10.38
C LEU A 166 0.30 -5.76 -11.60
N GLU A 167 0.50 -4.92 -12.62
CA GLU A 167 -0.27 -4.94 -13.86
C GLU A 167 -0.23 -6.32 -14.51
N LEU A 168 0.96 -6.89 -14.69
CA LEU A 168 1.14 -8.22 -15.31
C LEU A 168 0.54 -9.34 -14.46
N ARG A 169 0.57 -9.21 -13.12
CA ARG A 169 -0.11 -10.15 -12.21
C ARG A 169 -1.62 -10.10 -12.37
N LEU A 170 -2.20 -8.91 -12.42
CA LEU A 170 -3.64 -8.72 -12.59
C LEU A 170 -4.10 -9.10 -14.00
N GLU A 171 -3.28 -8.82 -15.02
CA GLU A 171 -3.49 -9.26 -16.39
C GLU A 171 -3.67 -10.78 -16.44
N ARG A 172 -2.76 -11.54 -15.81
CA ARG A 172 -2.85 -13.00 -15.70
C ARG A 172 -4.15 -13.49 -15.05
N LEU A 173 -4.64 -12.80 -14.02
CA LEU A 173 -5.91 -13.17 -13.36
C LEU A 173 -7.11 -12.94 -14.28
N SER A 174 -7.10 -11.86 -15.05
CA SER A 174 -8.19 -11.53 -15.98
C SER A 174 -8.15 -12.36 -17.27
N THR A 175 -6.95 -12.58 -17.81
CA THR A 175 -6.69 -13.24 -19.09
C THR A 175 -5.55 -14.22 -18.89
N PRO A 176 -5.85 -15.48 -18.51
CA PRO A 176 -4.82 -16.47 -18.24
C PRO A 176 -4.00 -16.83 -19.49
N THR A 177 -2.86 -16.17 -19.67
CA THR A 177 -1.89 -16.42 -20.74
C THR A 177 -0.63 -17.13 -20.23
N GLU A 178 0.11 -17.76 -21.13
CA GLU A 178 1.44 -18.30 -20.84
C GLU A 178 2.46 -17.16 -20.65
N PHE A 179 3.60 -17.49 -20.05
CA PHE A 179 4.66 -16.52 -19.86
C PHE A 179 5.37 -16.25 -21.19
N ASP A 180 5.42 -14.98 -21.60
CA ASP A 180 6.12 -14.53 -22.80
C ASP A 180 7.29 -13.61 -22.41
N LEU A 181 8.52 -14.09 -22.63
CA LEU A 181 9.72 -13.36 -22.28
C LEU A 181 9.88 -12.07 -23.11
N GLU A 182 9.56 -12.10 -24.40
CA GLU A 182 9.72 -10.94 -25.28
C GLU A 182 8.75 -9.83 -24.89
N TYR A 183 7.51 -10.21 -24.55
CA TYR A 183 6.52 -9.28 -24.01
C TYR A 183 7.00 -8.62 -22.71
N TYR A 184 7.52 -9.40 -21.77
CA TYR A 184 8.04 -8.87 -20.49
C TYR A 184 9.23 -7.94 -20.69
N VAL A 185 10.20 -8.32 -21.51
CA VAL A 185 11.38 -7.48 -21.81
C VAL A 185 10.94 -6.14 -22.40
N ARG A 186 10.04 -6.15 -23.39
CA ARG A 186 9.53 -4.93 -24.01
C ARG A 186 8.87 -4.00 -23.00
N ARG A 187 7.93 -4.53 -22.20
CA ARG A 187 7.20 -3.73 -21.18
C ARG A 187 8.16 -3.18 -20.11
N TYR A 188 9.13 -3.99 -19.69
CA TYR A 188 10.13 -3.59 -18.71
C TYR A 188 11.02 -2.45 -19.22
N ASP A 189 11.49 -2.54 -20.46
CA ASP A 189 12.31 -1.51 -21.08
C ASP A 189 11.52 -0.21 -21.32
N GLU A 190 10.25 -0.29 -21.72
CA GLU A 190 9.36 0.87 -21.81
C GLU A 190 9.29 1.62 -20.49
N VAL A 191 9.01 0.92 -19.38
CA VAL A 191 8.90 1.52 -18.05
C VAL A 191 10.22 2.14 -17.60
N LYS A 192 11.34 1.46 -17.84
CA LYS A 192 12.67 1.98 -17.49
C LYS A 192 13.06 3.21 -18.31
N ASN A 193 12.81 3.20 -19.61
CA ASN A 193 13.10 4.33 -20.47
C ASN A 193 12.24 5.53 -20.08
N ASN A 194 10.96 5.31 -19.77
CA ASN A 194 10.07 6.35 -19.25
C ASN A 194 10.56 6.90 -17.90
N ALA A 195 11.03 6.05 -16.99
CA ALA A 195 11.58 6.48 -15.70
C ALA A 195 12.84 7.35 -15.89
N ARG A 196 13.74 6.96 -16.81
CA ARG A 196 14.94 7.74 -17.15
C ARG A 196 14.57 9.11 -17.73
N LEU A 197 13.64 9.15 -18.68
CA LEU A 197 13.17 10.40 -19.29
C LEU A 197 12.55 11.34 -18.25
N ARG A 198 11.70 10.81 -17.35
CA ARG A 198 11.12 11.59 -16.26
C ARG A 198 12.18 12.15 -15.31
N ALA A 199 13.23 11.40 -15.02
CA ALA A 199 14.32 11.87 -14.18
C ALA A 199 15.07 13.05 -14.82
N VAL A 200 15.39 12.95 -16.12
CA VAL A 200 16.06 14.04 -16.87
C VAL A 200 15.17 15.29 -16.91
N LEU A 201 13.90 15.14 -17.27
CA LEU A 201 12.95 16.27 -17.31
C LEU A 201 12.78 16.95 -15.95
N LYS A 202 12.73 16.16 -14.87
CA LYS A 202 12.63 16.69 -13.52
C LYS A 202 13.87 17.49 -13.15
N GLU A 203 15.05 16.99 -13.47
CA GLU A 203 16.32 17.68 -13.19
C GLU A 203 16.43 18.99 -13.98
N GLU A 204 16.04 19.01 -15.26
CA GLU A 204 16.00 20.22 -16.08
C GLU A 204 15.03 21.26 -15.51
N MET A 205 13.82 20.84 -15.11
CA MET A 205 12.83 21.71 -14.48
C MET A 205 13.33 22.28 -13.14
N GLU A 206 13.98 21.47 -12.31
CA GLU A 206 14.56 21.93 -11.04
C GLU A 206 15.69 22.95 -11.26
N ARG A 207 16.54 22.74 -12.28
CA ARG A 207 17.57 23.71 -12.67
C ARG A 207 16.96 25.04 -13.13
N GLU A 208 15.89 25.01 -13.92
CA GLU A 208 15.20 26.21 -14.39
C GLU A 208 14.54 27.00 -13.23
N ILE A 209 13.86 26.29 -12.33
CA ILE A 209 13.28 26.89 -11.12
C ILE A 209 14.37 27.53 -10.27
N GLN A 210 15.47 26.84 -10.04
CA GLN A 210 16.59 27.36 -9.25
C GLN A 210 17.20 28.61 -9.89
N ALA A 211 17.44 28.60 -11.21
CA ALA A 211 17.94 29.76 -11.95
C ALA A 211 16.99 30.97 -11.86
N SER A 212 15.67 30.73 -11.94
CA SER A 212 14.64 31.77 -11.80
C SER A 212 14.60 32.37 -10.39
N VAL A 213 14.71 31.54 -9.35
CA VAL A 213 14.78 31.98 -7.95
C VAL A 213 16.04 32.83 -7.73
N GLU A 214 17.20 32.38 -8.22
CA GLU A 214 18.46 33.11 -8.10
C GLU A 214 18.45 34.44 -8.87
N ALA A 215 17.82 34.49 -10.04
CA ALA A 215 17.63 35.72 -10.79
C ALA A 215 16.77 36.73 -10.01
N ARG A 216 15.63 36.29 -9.45
CA ARG A 216 14.77 37.14 -8.62
C ARG A 216 15.47 37.64 -7.35
N MET A 217 16.27 36.79 -6.71
CA MET A 217 17.05 37.19 -5.53
C MET A 217 18.11 38.24 -5.87
N ARG A 218 18.79 38.10 -7.02
CA ARG A 218 19.72 39.12 -7.52
C ARG A 218 19.02 40.45 -7.80
N ASP A 219 17.85 40.42 -8.43
CA ASP A 219 17.06 41.62 -8.71
C ASP A 219 16.59 42.32 -7.43
N PHE A 220 16.18 41.55 -6.41
CA PHE A 220 15.78 42.10 -5.12
C PHE A 220 16.95 42.79 -4.42
N LYS A 221 18.12 42.14 -4.38
CA LYS A 221 19.35 42.70 -3.80
C LYS A 221 19.82 43.95 -4.55
N ALA A 222 19.73 43.96 -5.88
CA ALA A 222 20.06 45.13 -6.69
C ALA A 222 19.12 46.31 -6.43
N LYS A 223 17.81 46.05 -6.23
CA LYS A 223 16.84 47.09 -5.85
C LYS A 223 17.08 47.63 -4.44
N GLU A 224 17.52 46.79 -3.51
CA GLU A 224 17.84 47.20 -2.14
C GLU A 224 19.08 48.11 -2.07
N GLN A 225 20.12 47.82 -2.87
CA GLN A 225 21.31 48.67 -2.99
C GLN A 225 21.06 49.99 -3.73
N ARG A 226 20.02 50.06 -4.58
CA ARG A 226 19.60 51.30 -5.28
C ARG A 226 18.65 52.16 -4.46
N ARG A 227 18.22 51.73 -3.27
CA ARG A 227 17.55 52.67 -2.35
C ARG A 227 18.60 53.70 -1.94
N PRO A 228 18.37 55.01 -2.21
CA PRO A 228 19.29 56.02 -1.72
C PRO A 228 19.38 55.84 -0.21
N SER A 229 20.60 55.69 0.29
CA SER A 229 20.92 55.91 1.68
C SER A 229 20.42 57.30 1.99
N GLY A 230 19.19 57.38 2.51
CA GLY A 230 18.64 58.58 3.08
C GLY A 230 19.57 58.96 4.20
N SER A 231 20.54 59.82 3.86
CA SER A 231 21.21 60.68 4.80
C SER A 231 20.11 61.26 5.66
N TYR A 232 20.06 60.81 6.91
CA TYR A 232 19.35 61.50 7.97
C TYR A 232 20.06 62.85 8.15
N SER A 233 19.82 63.77 7.20
CA SER A 233 20.19 65.16 7.40
C SER A 233 19.22 65.68 8.46
N ASN A 234 19.81 66.11 9.57
CA ASN A 234 19.18 66.87 10.64
C ASN A 234 18.35 68.00 10.04
N ARG A 235 17.06 67.76 9.81
CA ARG A 235 16.11 68.80 9.45
C ARG A 235 15.47 69.31 10.72
N SER A 236 16.06 70.39 11.21
CA SER A 236 15.44 71.49 11.96
C SER A 236 13.96 71.29 12.27
N THR A 237 13.69 71.19 13.57
CA THR A 237 12.41 71.48 14.22
C THR A 237 11.86 72.82 13.75
N ARG A 238 10.96 72.78 12.76
CA ARG A 238 9.97 73.83 12.56
C ARG A 238 8.58 73.24 12.83
N PRO A 239 7.77 73.90 13.67
CA PRO A 239 6.42 73.44 13.97
C PRO A 239 5.56 73.65 12.73
N PHE A 240 5.00 72.57 12.19
CA PHE A 240 3.94 72.69 11.20
C PHE A 240 2.63 73.06 11.90
N SER A 241 2.08 74.16 11.42
CA SER A 241 0.76 74.70 11.69
C SER A 241 -0.34 73.69 11.36
N ALA A 242 -1.32 73.65 12.26
CA ALA A 242 -2.56 72.90 12.14
C ALA A 242 -3.36 73.27 10.87
N GLY A 243 -4.07 72.27 10.34
CA GLY A 243 -5.00 72.37 9.20
C GLY A 243 -4.46 71.61 7.99
N SER A 244 -5.11 70.61 7.40
CA SER A 244 -6.54 70.46 7.13
C SER A 244 -6.87 68.97 7.03
N ARG A 245 -7.90 68.53 7.77
CA ARG A 245 -8.51 67.20 7.62
C ARG A 245 -9.11 67.10 6.21
N LYS A 246 -8.51 66.30 5.33
CA LYS A 246 -9.24 65.63 4.25
C LYS A 246 -9.37 64.16 4.64
N SER A 247 -10.61 63.78 4.89
CA SER A 247 -11.07 62.43 5.20
C SER A 247 -10.71 61.48 4.04
N GLY A 248 -9.61 60.74 4.19
CA GLY A 248 -9.41 59.50 3.42
C GLY A 248 -10.45 58.49 3.88
N SER A 249 -11.12 57.82 2.93
CA SER A 249 -12.12 56.81 3.23
C SER A 249 -11.57 55.78 4.22
N ALA A 250 -12.34 55.47 5.27
CA ALA A 250 -11.98 54.42 6.21
C ALA A 250 -11.74 53.11 5.43
N PRO A 251 -10.67 52.35 5.73
CA PRO A 251 -10.45 51.05 5.11
C PRO A 251 -11.67 50.16 5.40
N SER A 252 -12.32 49.71 4.33
CA SER A 252 -13.49 48.83 4.40
C SER A 252 -13.04 47.38 4.44
N CYS A 253 -13.54 46.61 5.41
CA CYS A 253 -13.30 45.17 5.49
C CYS A 253 -14.09 44.48 4.37
N ILE A 254 -13.40 43.79 3.46
CA ILE A 254 -14.03 43.04 2.36
C ILE A 254 -14.99 41.95 2.88
N VAL A 255 -14.76 41.43 4.08
CA VAL A 255 -15.59 40.36 4.67
C VAL A 255 -16.92 40.89 5.22
N CYS A 256 -16.98 42.17 5.59
CA CYS A 256 -18.16 42.74 6.26
C CYS A 256 -18.75 43.97 5.58
N GLU A 257 -18.14 44.42 4.47
CA GLU A 257 -18.50 45.65 3.76
C GLU A 257 -18.60 46.90 4.67
N GLY A 258 -17.88 46.88 5.79
CA GLY A 258 -17.97 47.87 6.87
C GLY A 258 -16.63 48.54 7.19
N PRO A 259 -16.63 49.71 7.85
CA PRO A 259 -15.43 50.53 8.07
C PRO A 259 -14.57 50.01 9.24
N HIS A 260 -13.91 48.86 9.04
CA HIS A 260 -12.88 48.34 9.94
C HIS A 260 -11.79 47.59 9.16
N ILE A 261 -10.62 47.44 9.78
CA ILE A 261 -9.51 46.66 9.21
C ILE A 261 -9.71 45.16 9.48
N VAL A 262 -9.32 44.32 8.53
CA VAL A 262 -9.48 42.83 8.57
C VAL A 262 -8.87 42.21 9.84
N THR A 263 -7.85 42.84 10.43
CA THR A 263 -7.20 42.33 11.65
C THR A 263 -8.14 42.22 12.85
N ARG A 264 -9.27 42.95 12.88
CA ARG A 264 -10.31 42.84 13.91
C ARG A 264 -11.17 41.57 13.86
N HIS A 265 -10.97 40.70 12.88
CA HIS A 265 -11.56 39.35 12.91
C HIS A 265 -10.69 38.35 13.68
N TYR A 266 -9.38 38.62 13.81
CA TYR A 266 -8.46 37.70 14.50
C TYR A 266 -8.50 37.85 16.02
N ASP A 267 -8.85 39.04 16.52
CA ASP A 267 -9.01 39.30 17.95
C ASP A 267 -10.43 38.99 18.47
N GLY A 268 -11.32 38.49 17.60
CA GLY A 268 -12.70 38.17 17.94
C GLY A 268 -13.59 39.38 18.25
N SER A 269 -13.10 40.60 18.00
CA SER A 269 -13.84 41.84 18.29
C SER A 269 -14.99 42.13 17.32
N VAL A 270 -15.02 41.45 16.17
CA VAL A 270 -16.08 41.56 15.16
C VAL A 270 -16.49 40.18 14.65
N SER A 271 -17.77 39.84 14.82
CA SER A 271 -18.36 38.61 14.31
C SER A 271 -18.74 38.77 12.83
N THR A 272 -18.39 37.79 12.00
CA THR A 272 -18.80 37.71 10.59
C THR A 272 -20.28 37.33 10.52
N LYS A 273 -21.07 38.06 9.72
CA LYS A 273 -22.44 37.67 9.39
C LYS A 273 -22.48 36.44 8.50
#